data_AF-A0A968QKK8-F1
#
_entry.id   AF-A0A968QKK8-F1
#
_cell.length_a   1.000
_cell.length_b   1.000
_cell.length_c   1.000
_cell.angle_alpha   90.00
_cell.angle_beta   90.00
_cell.angle_gamma   90.00
#
_symmetry.space_group_name_H-M   'P 1'
#
loop_
_entity.id
_entity.type
_entity.pdbx_description
1 polymer ?
#
loop_
_entity_poly.entity_id
_entity_poly.type
_entity_poly.pdbx_seq_one_letter_code
_entity_poly.pdbx_strand_id
1 'polypeptide(L)'
;MESSQNQSLEHQNVPVAHQGLHSFLYSSDDEHGAENTATIIASDGTEIIEIAIWEQQTKNIKVTGVYAVLDSDRFYQYIGYSRDVWRSLKGHITQNGTQVCTYIRVKTFKFPKRQEMEALKEAWISELSYTPAGNTGDGDTWASTIGEAAKATMTASERNAYEEKKLKLRKAMADATLIDESTAPTDQSDMEVQRRQDLEAAVKNDDWSAVIESQEF
;
A
#
# COMPACT_ATOMS: atom_id res chain seq x y z
N MET A 1 65.67 -9.87 -2.00
CA MET A 1 64.60 -9.01 -1.47
C MET A 1 63.58 -8.89 -2.59
N GLU A 2 62.58 -9.77 -2.60
CA GLU A 2 61.49 -9.69 -3.58
C GLU A 2 60.19 -9.85 -2.80
N SER A 3 59.52 -8.72 -2.59
CA SER A 3 58.22 -8.65 -1.94
C SER A 3 57.17 -8.99 -2.98
N SER A 4 56.69 -10.23 -2.98
CA SER A 4 55.52 -10.64 -3.75
C SER A 4 54.29 -9.88 -3.26
N GLN A 5 53.97 -8.77 -3.92
CA GLN A 5 52.69 -8.07 -3.77
C GLN A 5 51.61 -8.98 -4.33
N ASN A 6 50.82 -9.54 -3.41
CA ASN A 6 49.67 -10.37 -3.69
C ASN A 6 48.59 -9.49 -4.33
N GLN A 7 48.59 -9.37 -5.66
CA GLN A 7 47.54 -8.65 -6.39
C GLN A 7 46.24 -9.43 -6.25
N SER A 8 45.20 -8.77 -5.70
CA SER A 8 43.85 -9.31 -5.61
C SER A 8 43.41 -9.94 -6.95
N LEU A 9 42.75 -11.10 -6.88
CA LEU A 9 42.32 -11.92 -8.02
C LEU A 9 41.55 -11.13 -9.10
N GLU A 10 40.97 -10.00 -8.73
CA GLU A 10 40.11 -9.12 -9.53
C GLU A 10 40.86 -8.38 -10.65
N HIS A 11 42.18 -8.20 -10.52
CA HIS A 11 42.99 -7.40 -11.46
C HIS A 11 43.91 -8.26 -12.34
N GLN A 12 43.82 -9.58 -12.24
CA GLN A 12 44.81 -10.51 -12.77
C GLN A 12 44.76 -10.68 -14.31
N ASN A 13 43.74 -10.14 -14.98
CA ASN A 13 43.56 -10.25 -16.44
C ASN A 13 43.32 -8.92 -17.17
N VAL A 14 43.57 -7.78 -16.52
CA VAL A 14 43.33 -6.45 -17.13
C VAL A 14 44.62 -5.89 -17.74
N PRO A 15 44.64 -5.56 -19.05
CA PRO A 15 45.79 -4.93 -19.69
C PRO A 15 46.19 -3.61 -19.00
N VAL A 16 47.49 -3.34 -18.88
CA VAL A 16 48.06 -2.20 -18.13
C VAL A 16 47.44 -0.85 -18.50
N ALA A 17 47.11 -0.64 -19.78
CA ALA A 17 46.48 0.59 -20.26
C ALA A 17 45.05 0.83 -19.73
N HIS A 18 44.37 -0.21 -19.24
CA HIS A 18 42.98 -0.17 -18.77
C HIS A 18 42.85 -0.39 -17.25
N GLN A 19 43.97 -0.64 -16.56
CA GLN A 19 43.98 -0.80 -15.10
C GLN A 19 43.55 0.49 -14.38
N GLY A 20 43.87 1.68 -14.92
CA GLY A 20 43.46 2.96 -14.34
C GLY A 20 41.94 3.18 -14.36
N LEU A 21 41.29 2.82 -15.47
CA LEU A 21 39.83 2.93 -15.62
C LEU A 21 39.09 1.86 -14.81
N HIS A 22 39.66 0.66 -14.72
CA HIS A 22 39.12 -0.42 -13.90
C HIS A 22 39.23 -0.11 -12.41
N SER A 23 40.38 0.41 -11.96
CA SER A 23 40.54 0.93 -10.60
C SER A 23 39.59 2.09 -10.34
N PHE A 24 39.38 3.01 -11.28
CA PHE A 24 38.39 4.08 -11.07
C PHE A 24 36.96 3.56 -10.87
N LEU A 25 36.55 2.51 -11.59
CA LEU A 25 35.20 1.94 -11.49
C LEU A 25 35.00 0.99 -10.31
N TYR A 26 36.07 0.38 -9.81
CA TYR A 26 35.99 -0.69 -8.79
C TYR A 26 36.87 -0.48 -7.54
N SER A 27 37.69 0.57 -7.49
CA SER A 27 38.56 0.90 -6.32
C SER A 27 37.88 1.80 -5.29
N SER A 28 36.60 2.09 -5.46
CA SER A 28 35.79 2.64 -4.39
C SER A 28 35.35 1.50 -3.48
N ASP A 29 36.28 1.03 -2.64
CA ASP A 29 35.95 0.27 -1.42
C ASP A 29 35.14 1.13 -0.42
N ASP A 30 34.76 2.36 -0.80
CA ASP A 30 34.12 3.38 0.01
C ASP A 30 32.73 3.83 -0.50
N GLU A 31 32.00 3.00 -1.27
CA GLU A 31 30.61 3.33 -1.67
C GLU A 31 29.54 2.31 -1.22
N HIS A 32 29.93 1.32 -0.43
CA HIS A 32 28.98 0.49 0.33
C HIS A 32 29.06 0.67 1.86
N GLY A 33 29.91 1.60 2.31
CA GLY A 33 29.98 2.09 3.68
C GLY A 33 28.89 3.09 4.05
N ALA A 34 27.72 3.07 3.39
CA ALA A 34 26.53 3.57 4.05
C ALA A 34 26.14 2.51 5.08
N GLU A 35 26.82 2.52 6.22
CA GLU A 35 26.21 2.10 7.47
C GLU A 35 25.03 3.04 7.71
N ASN A 36 23.95 2.77 6.98
CA ASN A 36 22.62 3.22 7.31
C ASN A 36 22.24 2.40 8.54
N THR A 37 22.95 2.65 9.64
CA THR A 37 22.44 2.50 10.99
C THR A 37 21.33 3.55 11.13
N ALA A 38 20.26 3.37 10.33
CA ALA A 38 18.96 3.90 10.65
C ALA A 38 18.75 3.45 12.08
N THR A 39 18.94 4.37 13.01
CA THR A 39 18.79 4.11 14.43
C THR A 39 17.33 3.72 14.56
N ILE A 40 17.08 2.41 14.61
CA ILE A 40 15.72 1.88 14.60
C ILE A 40 15.18 2.22 15.97
N ILE A 41 14.37 3.27 16.05
CA ILE A 41 13.55 3.51 17.23
C ILE A 41 12.56 2.37 17.26
N ALA A 42 12.90 1.30 17.98
CA ALA A 42 12.06 0.15 18.16
C ALA A 42 11.05 0.49 19.26
N SER A 43 9.83 0.78 18.85
CA SER A 43 8.71 0.90 19.79
C SER A 43 7.70 -0.20 19.48
N ASP A 44 7.34 -0.96 20.52
CA ASP A 44 6.40 -2.08 20.41
C ASP A 44 4.93 -1.63 20.41
N GLY A 45 4.69 -0.33 20.63
CA GLY A 45 3.35 0.24 20.69
C GLY A 45 2.66 0.08 22.03
N THR A 46 3.40 -0.02 23.12
CA THR A 46 2.85 -0.05 24.49
C THR A 46 3.07 1.28 25.21
N GLU A 47 4.13 2.00 24.83
CA GLU A 47 4.49 3.26 25.46
C GLU A 47 3.72 4.43 24.85
N ILE A 48 3.25 5.31 25.74
CA ILE A 48 2.64 6.59 25.39
C ILE A 48 3.59 7.68 25.87
N ILE A 49 4.12 8.46 24.94
CA ILE A 49 5.12 9.49 25.19
C ILE A 49 4.63 10.84 24.66
N GLU A 50 5.15 11.93 25.23
CA GLU A 50 4.87 13.27 24.72
C GLU A 50 5.48 13.45 23.34
N ILE A 51 4.72 14.07 22.45
CA ILE A 51 5.15 14.30 21.07
C ILE A 51 6.43 15.15 21.03
N ALA A 52 6.57 16.12 21.92
CA ALA A 52 7.77 16.95 22.01
C ALA A 52 9.02 16.14 22.39
N ILE A 53 8.89 15.12 23.24
CA ILE A 53 9.98 14.22 23.61
C ILE A 53 10.29 13.29 22.44
N TRP A 54 9.25 12.74 21.81
CA TRP A 54 9.40 11.87 20.64
C TRP A 54 10.08 12.56 19.47
N GLU A 55 9.73 13.83 19.19
CA GLU A 55 10.36 14.65 18.15
C GLU A 55 11.88 14.76 18.34
N GLN A 56 12.32 14.98 19.58
CA GLN A 56 13.76 15.09 19.89
C GLN A 56 14.50 13.77 19.60
N GLN A 57 13.84 12.64 19.84
CA GLN A 57 14.38 11.31 19.58
C GLN A 57 14.39 10.99 18.07
N THR A 58 13.43 11.49 17.29
CA THR A 58 13.21 11.09 15.89
C THR A 58 13.64 12.15 14.87
N LYS A 59 14.30 13.23 15.30
CA LYS A 59 14.52 14.46 14.51
C LYS A 59 15.16 14.29 13.12
N ASN A 60 15.72 13.12 12.82
CA ASN A 60 16.23 12.80 11.48
C ASN A 60 16.05 11.31 11.10
N ILE A 61 15.09 10.63 11.74
CA ILE A 61 14.88 9.18 11.56
C ILE A 61 13.52 8.97 10.89
N LYS A 62 13.52 8.28 9.76
CA LYS A 62 12.29 7.85 9.11
C LYS A 62 11.69 6.69 9.89
N VAL A 63 10.65 6.98 10.65
CA VAL A 63 9.89 5.97 11.38
C VAL A 63 8.70 5.55 10.55
N THR A 64 8.64 4.26 10.20
CA THR A 64 7.45 3.65 9.59
C THR A 64 6.70 2.83 10.64
N GLY A 65 5.39 3.00 10.70
CA GLY A 65 4.57 2.19 11.58
C GLY A 65 3.14 2.66 11.76
N VAL A 66 2.49 2.07 12.75
CA VAL A 66 1.15 2.44 13.21
C VAL A 66 1.32 3.37 14.39
N TYR A 67 0.53 4.43 14.45
CA TYR A 67 0.59 5.41 15.51
C TYR A 67 -0.80 5.85 15.92
N ALA A 68 -0.93 6.25 17.18
CA ALA A 68 -2.10 6.86 17.73
C ALA A 68 -1.74 8.20 18.35
N VAL A 69 -2.57 9.20 18.11
CA VAL A 69 -2.45 10.55 18.64
C VAL A 69 -3.47 10.72 19.75
N LEU A 70 -3.04 11.27 20.87
CA LEU A 70 -3.86 11.51 22.04
C LEU A 70 -3.79 12.97 22.48
N ASP A 71 -4.90 13.46 23.01
CA ASP A 71 -5.01 14.81 23.61
C ASP A 71 -4.29 14.86 24.97
N SER A 72 -4.18 16.06 25.54
CA SER A 72 -3.72 16.33 26.91
C SER A 72 -4.39 15.47 27.99
N ASP A 73 -5.68 15.12 27.82
CA ASP A 73 -6.41 14.22 28.71
C ASP A 73 -6.15 12.72 28.45
N ARG A 74 -5.22 12.37 27.55
CA ARG A 74 -4.90 10.99 27.11
C ARG A 74 -6.07 10.25 26.46
N PHE A 75 -7.03 10.98 25.89
CA PHE A 75 -8.04 10.40 25.00
C PHE A 75 -7.49 10.22 23.59
N TYR A 76 -7.84 9.11 22.95
CA TYR A 76 -7.42 8.80 21.59
C TYR A 76 -8.20 9.67 20.61
N GLN A 77 -7.50 10.53 19.89
CA GLN A 77 -8.08 11.44 18.90
C GLN A 77 -7.99 10.85 17.49
N TYR A 78 -6.92 10.10 17.21
CA TYR A 78 -6.68 9.48 15.92
C TYR A 78 -5.78 8.25 16.03
N ILE A 79 -6.07 7.21 15.24
CA ILE A 79 -5.21 6.05 15.01
C ILE A 79 -5.00 5.90 13.50
N GLY A 80 -3.77 5.68 13.07
CA GLY A 80 -3.43 5.52 11.65
C GLY A 80 -2.08 4.86 11.44
N TYR A 81 -1.70 4.68 10.18
CA TYR A 81 -0.39 4.17 9.81
C TYR A 81 0.30 5.06 8.78
N SER A 82 1.62 5.12 8.79
CA SER A 82 2.40 5.91 7.85
C SER A 82 3.77 5.30 7.61
N ARG A 83 4.30 5.53 6.40
CA ARG A 83 5.71 5.27 6.06
C ARG A 83 6.65 6.29 6.69
N ASP A 84 6.13 7.44 7.08
CA ASP A 84 6.85 8.50 7.77
C ASP A 84 5.92 9.11 8.82
N VAL A 85 5.94 8.50 10.01
CA VAL A 85 5.07 8.88 11.14
C VAL A 85 5.35 10.32 11.56
N TRP A 86 6.61 10.76 11.57
CA TRP A 86 6.99 12.12 11.94
C TRP A 86 6.37 13.15 10.99
N ARG A 87 6.49 12.91 9.68
CA ARG A 87 5.90 13.81 8.67
C ARG A 87 4.38 13.89 8.79
N SER A 88 3.70 12.77 9.03
CA SER A 88 2.26 12.75 9.24
C SER A 88 1.86 13.51 10.51
N LEU A 89 2.57 13.28 11.61
CA LEU A 89 2.30 13.92 12.89
C LEU A 89 2.42 15.45 12.82
N LYS A 90 3.44 15.95 12.11
CA LYS A 90 3.59 17.39 11.88
C LYS A 90 2.42 17.99 11.11
N GLY A 91 1.87 17.25 10.16
CA GLY A 91 0.63 17.62 9.46
C GLY A 91 -0.54 17.76 10.44
N HIS A 92 -0.75 16.75 11.28
CA HIS A 92 -1.83 16.74 12.27
C HIS A 92 -1.73 17.87 13.28
N ILE A 93 -0.52 18.15 13.79
CA ILE A 93 -0.28 19.27 14.72
C ILE A 93 -0.62 20.61 14.05
N THR A 94 -0.27 20.76 12.78
CA THR A 94 -0.54 22.00 12.02
C THR A 94 -2.05 22.18 11.78
N GLN A 95 -2.78 21.09 11.56
CA GLN A 95 -4.22 21.12 11.27
C GLN A 95 -5.09 21.22 12.53
N ASN A 96 -4.76 20.47 13.58
CA ASN A 96 -5.60 20.28 14.77
C ASN A 96 -5.05 21.00 16.02
N GLY A 97 -3.83 21.53 15.96
CA GLY A 97 -3.17 22.19 17.08
C GLY A 97 -2.46 21.22 18.03
N THR A 98 -1.66 21.80 18.93
CA THR A 98 -0.83 21.06 19.89
C THR A 98 -1.59 20.49 21.09
N GLN A 99 -2.79 21.00 21.40
CA GLN A 99 -3.61 20.45 22.48
C GLN A 99 -4.15 19.05 22.10
N VAL A 100 -4.70 18.95 20.89
CA VAL A 100 -5.23 17.70 20.32
C VAL A 100 -4.12 16.68 20.04
N CYS A 101 -2.91 17.17 19.75
CA CYS A 101 -1.74 16.36 19.49
C CYS A 101 -0.71 16.52 20.62
N THR A 102 -1.01 16.00 21.81
CA THR A 102 -0.11 16.08 22.98
C THR A 102 0.76 14.83 23.13
N TYR A 103 0.13 13.64 23.08
CA TYR A 103 0.83 12.37 23.26
C TYR A 103 0.74 11.49 22.01
N ILE A 104 1.71 10.59 21.88
CA ILE A 104 1.76 9.60 20.81
C ILE A 104 2.04 8.21 21.38
N ARG A 105 1.33 7.23 20.83
CA ARG A 105 1.62 5.79 20.93
C ARG A 105 2.07 5.33 19.56
N VAL A 106 3.22 4.67 19.42
CA VAL A 106 3.73 4.25 18.10
C VAL A 106 4.23 2.81 18.14
N LYS A 107 3.84 2.01 17.15
CA LYS A 107 4.44 0.70 16.88
C LYS A 107 5.21 0.76 15.57
N THR A 108 6.51 0.56 15.66
CA THR A 108 7.43 0.66 14.51
C THR A 108 7.61 -0.68 13.82
N PHE A 109 7.74 -0.66 12.49
CA PHE A 109 7.93 -1.87 11.68
C PHE A 109 9.25 -1.79 10.91
N LYS A 110 10.10 -2.82 11.07
CA LYS A 110 11.33 -2.96 10.26
C LYS A 110 11.01 -3.27 8.80
N PHE A 111 9.98 -4.09 8.55
CA PHE A 111 9.51 -4.46 7.23
C PHE A 111 8.01 -4.19 7.12
N PRO A 112 7.60 -3.00 6.67
CA PRO A 112 6.21 -2.57 6.73
C PRO A 112 5.36 -3.25 5.67
N LYS A 113 4.50 -4.18 6.07
CA LYS A 113 3.42 -4.72 5.22
C LYS A 113 2.13 -3.95 5.49
N ARG A 114 1.48 -3.47 4.42
CA ARG A 114 0.24 -2.68 4.51
C ARG A 114 -0.84 -3.41 5.32
N GLN A 115 -1.05 -4.69 5.02
CA GLN A 115 -2.06 -5.51 5.69
C GLN A 115 -1.81 -5.66 7.19
N GLU A 116 -0.55 -5.84 7.61
CA GLU A 116 -0.20 -5.95 9.03
C GLU A 116 -0.41 -4.62 9.77
N MET A 117 -0.04 -3.49 9.16
CA MET A 117 -0.27 -2.15 9.73
C MET A 117 -1.76 -1.81 9.81
N GLU A 118 -2.55 -2.21 8.80
CA GLU A 118 -4.00 -2.00 8.77
C GLU A 118 -4.71 -2.86 9.83
N ALA A 119 -4.34 -4.13 9.95
CA ALA A 119 -4.88 -5.01 10.99
C ALA A 119 -4.55 -4.50 12.39
N LEU A 120 -3.35 -3.97 12.61
CA LEU A 120 -2.98 -3.38 13.91
C LEU A 120 -3.75 -2.08 14.19
N LYS A 121 -3.96 -1.22 13.17
CA LYS A 121 -4.81 -0.03 13.29
C LYS A 121 -6.21 -0.43 13.75
N GLU A 122 -6.81 -1.43 13.11
CA GLU A 122 -8.14 -1.95 13.46
C GLU A 122 -8.17 -2.58 14.86
N ALA A 123 -7.12 -3.30 15.24
CA ALA A 123 -6.98 -3.87 16.57
C ALA A 123 -6.95 -2.78 17.66
N TRP A 124 -6.20 -1.70 17.45
CA TRP A 124 -6.16 -0.57 18.39
C TRP A 124 -7.49 0.18 18.45
N ILE A 125 -8.20 0.34 17.34
CA ILE A 125 -9.54 0.94 17.34
C ILE A 125 -10.53 0.03 18.08
N SER A 126 -10.43 -1.29 17.90
CA SER A 126 -11.32 -2.27 18.54
C SER A 126 -11.03 -2.45 20.04
N GLU A 127 -9.79 -2.16 20.48
CA GLU A 127 -9.40 -2.10 21.90
C GLU A 127 -10.15 -0.97 22.63
N LEU A 128 -10.51 0.09 21.91
CA LEU A 128 -11.27 1.20 22.45
C LEU A 128 -12.76 0.89 22.45
N SER A 129 -13.44 1.23 23.55
CA SER A 129 -14.91 1.16 23.61
C SER A 129 -15.61 2.26 22.81
N TYR A 130 -14.86 3.08 22.08
CA TYR A 130 -15.34 4.20 21.27
C TYR A 130 -14.43 4.38 20.04
N THR A 131 -14.97 5.00 18.98
CA THR A 131 -14.17 5.36 17.81
C THR A 131 -13.60 6.77 17.98
N PRO A 132 -12.27 6.95 17.84
CA PRO A 132 -11.65 8.29 17.89
C PRO A 132 -12.27 9.24 16.87
N ALA A 133 -12.41 10.52 17.22
CA ALA A 133 -13.05 11.52 16.36
C ALA A 133 -12.41 11.57 14.95
N GLY A 134 -11.08 11.55 14.86
CA GLY A 134 -10.36 11.54 13.58
C GLY A 134 -10.45 10.22 12.80
N ASN A 135 -11.05 9.17 13.36
CA ASN A 135 -11.29 7.87 12.72
C ASN A 135 -12.77 7.65 12.38
N THR A 136 -13.64 8.61 12.70
CA THR A 136 -15.01 8.61 12.20
C THR A 136 -15.03 8.96 10.71
N GLY A 137 -16.11 8.65 9.99
CA GLY A 137 -16.23 8.87 8.53
C GLY A 137 -16.08 10.34 8.06
N ASP A 138 -16.00 11.29 8.99
CA ASP A 138 -15.66 12.70 8.77
C ASP A 138 -14.13 12.96 8.83
N GLY A 139 -13.32 11.90 8.95
CA GLY A 139 -11.86 11.89 9.14
C GLY A 139 -11.02 12.46 7.99
N ASP A 140 -11.65 13.22 7.09
CA ASP A 140 -11.03 13.94 5.97
C ASP A 140 -9.91 14.88 6.44
N THR A 141 -9.99 15.35 7.69
CA THR A 141 -9.00 16.24 8.33
C THR A 141 -7.72 15.53 8.77
N TRP A 142 -7.75 14.21 9.04
CA TRP A 142 -6.60 13.49 9.61
C TRP A 142 -5.94 12.52 8.64
N ALA A 143 -6.71 11.88 7.75
CA ALA A 143 -6.21 10.79 6.93
C ALA A 143 -6.33 11.03 5.42
N SER A 144 -6.45 12.29 4.99
CA SER A 144 -6.46 12.62 3.55
C SER A 144 -5.17 12.18 2.86
N THR A 145 -5.17 10.96 2.33
CA THR A 145 -4.20 10.54 1.34
C THR A 145 -4.43 11.37 0.08
N ILE A 146 -3.39 11.70 -0.69
CA ILE A 146 -3.56 12.43 -1.98
C ILE A 146 -4.60 11.73 -2.88
N GLY A 147 -4.74 10.41 -2.77
CA GLY A 147 -5.76 9.62 -3.48
C GLY A 147 -7.18 9.75 -2.93
N GLU A 148 -7.38 9.89 -1.61
CA GLU A 148 -8.70 10.15 -1.01
C GLU A 148 -9.12 11.61 -1.20
N ALA A 149 -8.20 12.56 -1.01
CA ALA A 149 -8.47 13.98 -1.27
C ALA A 149 -8.89 14.19 -2.73
N ALA A 150 -8.22 13.52 -3.69
CA ALA A 150 -8.60 13.56 -5.10
C ALA A 150 -9.96 12.90 -5.39
N LYS A 151 -10.33 11.82 -4.69
CA LYS A 151 -11.66 11.19 -4.82
C LYS A 151 -12.77 12.01 -4.15
N ALA A 152 -12.47 12.72 -3.08
CA ALA A 152 -13.40 13.60 -2.38
C ALA A 152 -13.67 14.89 -3.17
N THR A 153 -12.70 15.39 -3.94
CA THR A 153 -12.90 16.52 -4.86
C THR A 153 -13.51 16.13 -6.21
N MET A 154 -13.62 14.83 -6.54
CA MET A 154 -14.29 14.41 -7.77
C MET A 154 -15.78 14.73 -7.71
N THR A 155 -16.21 15.58 -8.64
CA THR A 155 -17.63 15.85 -8.89
C THR A 155 -18.33 14.55 -9.30
N ALA A 156 -19.65 14.45 -9.09
CA ALA A 156 -20.42 13.25 -9.44
C ALA A 156 -20.21 12.81 -10.91
N SER A 157 -19.95 13.77 -11.80
CA SER A 157 -19.64 13.52 -13.20
C SER A 157 -18.29 12.81 -13.43
N GLU A 158 -17.28 13.12 -12.62
CA GLU A 158 -15.94 12.52 -12.74
C GLU A 158 -15.89 11.12 -12.11
N ARG A 159 -16.68 10.90 -11.05
CA ARG A 159 -16.90 9.58 -10.44
C ARG A 159 -17.55 8.61 -11.43
N ASN A 160 -18.61 9.04 -12.10
CA ASN A 160 -19.28 8.24 -13.13
C ASN A 160 -18.35 7.92 -14.30
N ALA A 161 -17.53 8.87 -14.75
CA ALA A 161 -16.57 8.63 -15.82
C ALA A 161 -15.47 7.62 -15.44
N TYR A 162 -15.06 7.60 -14.16
CA TYR A 162 -14.10 6.64 -13.65
C TYR A 162 -14.70 5.24 -13.51
N GLU A 163 -15.94 5.13 -13.04
CA GLU A 163 -16.69 3.88 -12.99
C GLU A 163 -16.98 3.33 -14.38
N GLU A 164 -17.35 4.17 -15.34
CA GLU A 164 -17.52 3.77 -16.74
C GLU A 164 -16.22 3.26 -17.36
N LYS A 165 -15.08 3.92 -17.10
CA LYS A 165 -13.77 3.46 -17.57
C LYS A 165 -13.38 2.13 -16.94
N LYS A 166 -13.63 1.96 -15.64
CA LYS A 166 -13.40 0.71 -14.92
C LYS A 166 -14.29 -0.42 -15.46
N LEU A 167 -15.56 -0.12 -15.72
CA LEU A 167 -16.52 -1.06 -16.29
C LEU A 167 -16.16 -1.43 -17.74
N LYS A 168 -15.77 -0.45 -18.56
CA LYS A 168 -15.26 -0.68 -19.93
C LYS A 168 -14.00 -1.52 -19.94
N LEU A 169 -13.06 -1.26 -19.03
CA LEU A 169 -11.84 -2.04 -18.90
C LEU A 169 -12.16 -3.49 -18.48
N ARG A 170 -13.04 -3.67 -17.49
CA ARG A 170 -13.46 -5.00 -17.04
C ARG A 170 -14.24 -5.77 -18.12
N LYS A 171 -15.07 -5.07 -18.90
CA LYS A 171 -15.77 -5.61 -20.07
C LYS A 171 -14.81 -5.99 -21.20
N ALA A 172 -13.77 -5.20 -21.43
CA ALA A 172 -12.73 -5.50 -22.42
C ALA A 172 -11.86 -6.71 -22.04
N MET A 173 -11.78 -7.02 -20.73
CA MET A 173 -11.06 -8.19 -20.22
C MET A 173 -11.91 -9.48 -20.18
N ALA A 174 -13.16 -9.44 -20.67
CA ALA A 174 -14.08 -10.60 -20.72
C ALA A 174 -14.17 -11.40 -19.40
N ASP A 175 -14.19 -10.68 -18.27
CA ASP A 175 -14.30 -11.29 -16.95
C ASP A 175 -15.67 -11.99 -16.81
N ALA A 176 -15.66 -13.32 -16.73
CA ALA A 176 -16.86 -14.16 -16.74
C ALA A 176 -17.80 -13.91 -15.55
N THR A 177 -17.32 -13.24 -14.50
CA THR A 177 -18.11 -12.90 -13.30
C THR A 177 -19.08 -11.73 -13.50
N LEU A 178 -18.95 -10.94 -14.58
CA LEU A 178 -19.83 -9.80 -14.87
C LEU A 178 -21.24 -10.19 -15.36
N ILE A 179 -21.40 -11.40 -15.89
CA ILE A 179 -22.65 -11.87 -16.49
C ILE A 179 -23.65 -12.32 -15.41
N ASP A 180 -23.13 -12.80 -14.28
CA ASP A 180 -23.93 -13.29 -13.15
C ASP A 180 -24.69 -12.15 -12.44
N GLU A 181 -24.10 -10.95 -12.35
CA GLU A 181 -24.71 -9.82 -11.63
C GLU A 181 -25.57 -8.91 -12.53
N SER A 182 -25.50 -9.06 -13.86
CA SER A 182 -26.24 -8.21 -14.81
C SER A 182 -27.52 -8.85 -15.37
N THR A 183 -27.94 -10.00 -14.85
CA THR A 183 -29.19 -10.67 -15.27
C THR A 183 -30.25 -10.64 -14.18
N ALA A 184 -30.77 -9.45 -13.87
CA ALA A 184 -32.20 -9.36 -13.56
C ALA A 184 -32.97 -9.62 -14.88
N PRO A 185 -34.08 -10.39 -14.87
CA PRO A 185 -34.64 -11.01 -16.05
C PRO A 185 -35.34 -9.96 -16.89
N THR A 186 -34.71 -9.51 -17.97
CA THR A 186 -35.35 -8.67 -18.97
C THR A 186 -34.95 -9.19 -20.35
N ASP A 187 -35.91 -9.86 -20.99
CA ASP A 187 -35.94 -10.22 -22.40
C ASP A 187 -34.67 -10.90 -22.97
N GLN A 188 -34.24 -11.99 -22.35
CA GLN A 188 -33.60 -13.04 -23.15
C GLN A 188 -34.72 -13.91 -23.70
N SER A 189 -34.86 -13.96 -25.03
CA SER A 189 -35.79 -14.88 -25.67
C SER A 189 -35.46 -16.30 -25.20
N ASP A 190 -36.48 -17.13 -24.95
CA ASP A 190 -36.31 -18.52 -24.51
C ASP A 190 -35.30 -19.29 -25.38
N MET A 191 -35.16 -18.89 -26.65
CA MET A 191 -34.21 -19.44 -27.61
C MET A 191 -32.73 -19.21 -27.23
N GLU A 192 -32.37 -18.05 -26.67
CA GLU A 192 -30.98 -17.75 -26.31
C GLU A 192 -30.56 -18.51 -25.04
N VAL A 193 -31.50 -18.67 -24.09
CA VAL A 193 -31.28 -19.48 -22.89
C VAL A 193 -31.12 -20.95 -23.27
N GLN A 194 -31.95 -21.46 -24.19
CA GLN A 194 -31.85 -22.83 -24.69
C GLN A 194 -30.52 -23.08 -25.40
N ARG A 195 -30.13 -22.17 -26.31
CA ARG A 195 -28.84 -22.24 -27.03
C ARG A 195 -27.65 -22.27 -26.08
N ARG A 196 -27.70 -21.50 -24.98
CA ARG A 196 -26.65 -21.50 -23.96
C ARG A 196 -26.59 -22.82 -23.19
N GLN A 197 -27.73 -23.39 -22.81
CA GLN A 197 -27.76 -24.69 -22.14
C GLN A 197 -27.22 -25.81 -23.04
N ASP A 198 -27.56 -25.81 -24.33
CA ASP A 198 -27.03 -26.78 -25.30
C ASP A 198 -25.50 -26.66 -25.46
N LEU A 199 -24.96 -25.43 -25.49
CA LEU A 199 -23.52 -25.20 -25.56
C LEU A 199 -22.80 -25.65 -24.28
N GLU A 200 -23.35 -25.36 -23.10
CA GLU A 200 -22.77 -25.80 -21.84
C GLU A 200 -22.83 -27.32 -21.67
N ALA A 201 -23.90 -27.96 -22.13
CA ALA A 201 -24.03 -29.41 -22.15
C ALA A 201 -23.03 -30.05 -23.12
N ALA A 202 -22.87 -29.50 -24.32
CA ALA A 202 -21.89 -29.97 -25.30
C ALA A 202 -20.46 -29.89 -24.77
N VAL A 203 -20.10 -28.79 -24.09
CA VAL A 203 -18.76 -28.63 -23.50
C VAL A 203 -18.52 -29.60 -22.34
N LYS A 204 -19.54 -29.88 -21.51
CA LYS A 204 -19.38 -30.79 -20.37
C LYS A 204 -19.41 -32.26 -20.76
N ASN A 205 -20.16 -32.61 -21.80
CA ASN A 205 -20.43 -33.99 -22.17
C ASN A 205 -19.74 -34.41 -23.49
N ASP A 206 -18.95 -33.51 -24.09
CA ASP A 206 -18.27 -33.66 -25.39
C ASP A 206 -19.21 -34.08 -26.54
N ASP A 207 -20.50 -33.77 -26.42
CA ASP A 207 -21.52 -34.10 -27.41
C ASP A 207 -22.02 -32.84 -28.10
N TRP A 208 -21.51 -32.60 -29.30
CA TRP A 208 -21.76 -31.37 -30.06
C TRP A 208 -22.91 -31.52 -31.06
N SER A 209 -23.58 -32.67 -31.10
CA SER A 209 -24.52 -33.06 -32.15
C SER A 209 -25.69 -32.08 -32.28
N ALA A 210 -26.28 -31.66 -31.15
CA ALA A 210 -27.41 -30.73 -31.10
C ALA A 210 -27.05 -29.30 -31.54
N VAL A 211 -25.81 -28.87 -31.33
CA VAL A 211 -25.30 -27.53 -31.71
C VAL A 211 -25.01 -27.44 -33.21
N ILE A 212 -24.66 -28.56 -33.84
CA ILE A 212 -24.41 -28.64 -35.28
C ILE A 212 -25.73 -28.70 -36.06
N GLU A 213 -26.71 -29.49 -35.60
CA GLU A 213 -28.01 -29.64 -36.26
C GLU A 213 -28.82 -28.34 -36.30
N SER A 214 -28.59 -27.44 -35.33
CA SER A 214 -29.23 -26.13 -35.24
C SER A 214 -28.59 -25.03 -36.11
N GLN A 215 -27.52 -25.34 -36.87
CA GLN A 215 -26.89 -24.42 -37.84
C GLN A 215 -27.22 -24.73 -39.30
N GLU A 216 -27.87 -25.86 -39.59
CA GLU A 216 -28.23 -26.30 -40.95
C GLU A 216 -29.65 -25.83 -41.35
N PHE A 217 -29.95 -24.53 -41.22
CA PHE A 217 -31.13 -23.87 -41.80
C PHE A 217 -30.86 -22.41 -42.18
#